data_AF-A0A537A3H8-F1
#
_entry.id   AF-A0A537A3H8-F1
#
_cell.length_a   1.000
_cell.length_b   1.000
_cell.length_c   1.000
_cell.angle_alpha   90.00
_cell.angle_beta   90.00
_cell.angle_gamma   90.00
#
_symmetry.space_group_name_H-M   'P 1'
#
loop_
_entity.id
_entity.type
_entity.pdbx_description
1 polymer ?
#
loop_
_entity_poly.entity_id
_entity_poly.type
_entity_poly.pdbx_seq_one_letter_code
_entity_poly.pdbx_strand_id
1 'polypeptide(L)' 'MRASTRREFVAGPVGRIECAIDGPEGAPPIGVALLAHPHPLFGGTLDNKVVQTLARAFVELGYEA' A
#
# COMPACT_ATOMS: atom_id res chain seq x y z
N MET A 1 1.24 1.16 -9.41
CA MET A 1 -0.05 0.62 -8.95
C MET A 1 -0.62 -0.32 -9.98
N ARG A 2 -1.24 -1.40 -9.50
CA ARG A 2 -1.99 -2.37 -10.32
C ARG A 2 -3.37 -1.82 -10.65
N ALA A 3 -4.01 -2.32 -11.70
CA ALA A 3 -5.38 -1.93 -12.05
C ALA A 3 -6.40 -2.29 -10.94
N SER A 4 -6.10 -3.32 -10.15
CA SER A 4 -6.91 -3.78 -9.02
C SER A 4 -6.67 -3.01 -7.72
N THR A 5 -5.74 -2.05 -7.69
CA THR A 5 -5.42 -1.33 -6.45
C THR A 5 -6.63 -0.52 -5.97
N ARG A 6 -7.07 -0.75 -4.74
CA ARG A 6 -8.13 0.05 -4.11
C ARG A 6 -7.52 1.28 -3.46
N ARG A 7 -8.08 2.46 -3.75
CA ARG A 7 -7.73 3.71 -3.07
C ARG A 7 -8.81 4.05 -2.07
N GLU A 8 -8.42 4.23 -0.81
CA GLU A 8 -9.33 4.51 0.30
C GLU A 8 -8.75 5.61 1.19
N PHE A 9 -9.61 6.25 1.97
CA PHE A 9 -9.21 7.23 2.98
C PHE A 9 -9.52 6.69 4.37
N VAL A 10 -8.55 6.73 5.26
CA VAL A 10 -8.72 6.43 6.68
C VAL A 10 -8.62 7.70 7.53
N ALA A 11 -9.29 7.73 8.67
CA ALA A 11 -9.18 8.84 9.61
C ALA A 11 -7.81 8.80 10.32
N GLY A 12 -7.03 9.87 10.17
CA GLY A 12 -5.79 10.11 10.87
C GLY A 12 -5.93 11.18 11.96
N PRO A 13 -4.90 11.38 12.80
CA PRO A 13 -4.96 12.29 13.94
C PRO A 13 -5.14 13.77 13.57
N VAL A 14 -4.81 14.15 12.34
CA VAL A 14 -4.87 15.54 11.84
C VAL A 14 -5.57 15.67 10.49
N GLY A 15 -6.35 14.66 10.08
CA GLY A 15 -7.04 14.65 8.79
C GLY A 15 -7.13 13.25 8.18
N ARG A 16 -7.60 13.16 6.92
CA ARG A 16 -7.67 11.88 6.20
C ARG A 16 -6.30 11.47 5.68
N ILE A 17 -5.97 10.19 5.77
CA ILE A 17 -4.79 9.57 5.19
C ILE A 17 -5.24 8.78 3.96
N GLU A 18 -4.61 9.04 2.81
CA GLU A 18 -4.83 8.24 1.60
C GLU A 18 -4.05 6.92 1.70
N CYS A 19 -4.74 5.82 1.44
CA CYS A 19 -4.18 4.48 1.41
C CYS A 19 -4.40 3.85 0.03
N ALA A 20 -3.41 3.08 -0.41
CA ALA A 20 -3.50 2.20 -1.57
C ALA A 20 -3.41 0.76 -1.05
N ILE A 21 -4.37 -0.08 -1.43
CA ILE A 21 -4.51 -1.44 -0.90
C ILE A 21 -4.57 -2.41 -2.07
N ASP A 22 -3.62 -3.33 -2.11
CA ASP A 22 -3.54 -4.48 -3.01
C ASP A 22 -3.70 -5.77 -2.20
N GLY A 23 -4.47 -6.73 -2.73
CA GLY A 23 -4.68 -8.04 -2.10
C GLY A 23 -4.24 -9.20 -3.00
N PRO A 24 -3.89 -10.37 -2.42
CA PRO A 24 -3.63 -11.58 -3.18
C PRO A 24 -4.91 -12.08 -3.86
N GLU A 25 -4.77 -12.62 -5.08
CA GLU A 25 -5.90 -13.20 -5.81
C GLU A 25 -6.10 -14.67 -5.43
N GLY A 26 -7.35 -15.09 -5.26
CA GLY A 26 -7.71 -16.51 -5.11
C GLY A 26 -7.50 -17.12 -3.72
N ALA A 27 -7.01 -16.37 -2.74
CA ALA A 27 -6.91 -16.81 -1.35
C ALA A 27 -7.11 -15.63 -0.38
N PRO A 28 -7.62 -15.88 0.85
CA PRO A 28 -7.68 -14.85 1.88
C PRO A 28 -6.25 -14.41 2.27
N PRO A 29 -6.01 -13.11 2.57
CA PRO A 29 -4.71 -12.64 3.03
C PRO A 29 -4.25 -13.35 4.30
N ILE A 30 -2.96 -13.70 4.39
CA ILE A 30 -2.35 -14.30 5.59
C ILE A 30 -1.97 -13.26 6.65
N GLY A 31 -2.08 -11.98 6.31
CA GLY A 31 -1.76 -10.83 7.16
C GLY A 31 -1.81 -9.52 6.37
N VAL A 32 -1.46 -8.42 7.06
CA VAL A 32 -1.40 -7.07 6.48
C VAL A 32 0.03 -6.54 6.56
N ALA A 33 0.54 -5.99 5.46
CA ALA A 33 1.84 -5.32 5.39
C ALA A 33 1.64 -3.80 5.24
N LEU A 34 1.97 -3.03 6.28
CA LEU A 34 1.90 -1.58 6.21
C LEU A 34 3.21 -0.99 5.65
N LEU A 35 3.11 -0.30 4.51
CA LEU A 35 4.26 0.30 3.83
C LEU A 35 4.20 1.82 3.87
N ALA A 36 5.22 2.44 4.46
CA ALA A 36 5.39 3.89 4.47
C ALA A 36 6.28 4.35 3.31
N HIS A 37 6.00 5.55 2.79
CA HIS A 37 6.81 6.15 1.74
C HIS A 37 8.04 6.88 2.31
N PRO A 38 9.05 7.16 1.47
CA PRO A 38 10.20 7.99 1.86
C PRO A 38 9.79 9.40 2.31
N HIS A 39 10.76 10.18 2.78
CA HIS A 39 10.46 11.50 3.35
C HIS A 39 9.69 12.43 2.38
N PRO A 40 8.57 13.04 2.80
CA PRO A 40 7.71 13.81 1.90
C PRO A 40 8.37 15.08 1.33
N LEU A 41 9.23 15.75 2.10
CA LEU A 41 9.98 16.94 1.60
C LEU A 41 10.96 16.61 0.47
N PHE A 42 11.26 15.33 0.22
CA PHE A 42 12.09 14.88 -0.90
C PHE A 42 11.27 14.16 -1.97
N GLY A 43 9.95 14.43 -2.03
CA GLY A 43 9.05 13.85 -3.03
C GLY A 43 8.63 12.41 -2.74
N GLY A 44 8.76 11.94 -1.50
CA GLY A 44 8.22 10.64 -1.09
C GLY A 44 6.69 10.63 -1.09
N THR A 45 6.11 9.71 -1.84
CA THR A 45 4.65 9.51 -1.94
C THR A 45 4.33 8.01 -1.96
N LEU A 46 3.05 7.65 -1.78
CA LEU A 46 2.57 6.27 -1.93
C LEU A 46 2.83 5.69 -3.34
N ASP A 47 2.99 6.55 -4.35
CA ASP A 47 3.29 6.17 -5.74
C ASP A 47 4.80 5.91 -5.98
N ASN A 48 5.64 6.03 -4.95
CA ASN A 48 7.06 5.75 -5.07
C ASN A 48 7.32 4.32 -5.60
N LYS A 49 8.17 4.20 -6.62
CA LYS A 49 8.41 2.92 -7.32
C LYS A 49 8.98 1.82 -6.42
N VAL A 50 9.78 2.19 -5.40
CA VAL A 50 10.33 1.23 -4.44
C VAL A 50 9.23 0.72 -3.51
N VAL A 51 8.40 1.62 -2.99
CA VAL A 51 7.22 1.26 -2.16
C VAL A 51 6.28 0.35 -2.94
N GLN A 52 5.97 0.69 -4.19
CA GLN A 52 5.12 -0.12 -5.07
C GLN A 52 5.74 -1.49 -5.41
N THR A 53 7.07 -1.59 -5.40
CA THR A 53 7.76 -2.87 -5.57
C THR A 53 7.66 -3.73 -4.31
N LEU A 54 7.76 -3.13 -3.12
CA LEU A 54 7.54 -3.81 -1.85
C LEU A 54 6.09 -4.29 -1.72
N ALA A 55 5.10 -3.45 -2.05
CA ALA A 55 3.68 -3.81 -2.02
C ALA A 55 3.41 -5.07 -2.87
N ARG A 56 3.93 -5.07 -4.10
CA ARG A 56 3.83 -6.24 -4.98
C ARG A 56 4.48 -7.49 -4.38
N ALA A 57 5.66 -7.37 -3.78
CA ALA A 57 6.34 -8.51 -3.17
C ALA A 57 5.54 -9.09 -1.99
N PHE A 58 4.94 -8.23 -1.15
CA PHE A 58 4.09 -8.69 -0.05
C PHE A 58 2.80 -9.37 -0.53
N VAL A 59 2.18 -8.84 -1.59
CA VAL A 59 1.03 -9.49 -2.24
C VAL A 59 1.40 -10.87 -2.79
N GLU A 60 2.57 -11.01 -3.42
CA GLU A 60 3.10 -12.29 -3.90
C GLU A 60 3.38 -13.28 -2.76
N LEU A 61 3.67 -12.78 -1.55
CA LEU A 61 3.82 -13.57 -0.33
C LEU A 61 2.48 -13.87 0.38
N GLY A 62 1.35 -13.39 -0.15
CA GLY A 62 0.02 -13.64 0.39
C GLY A 62 -0.49 -12.59 1.39
N TYR A 63 0.17 -11.45 1.53
CA TYR A 63 -0.28 -10.36 2.39
C TYR A 63 -1.18 -9.37 1.63
N GLU A 64 -2.11 -8.73 2.32
CA GLU A 64 -2.71 -7.47 1.86
C GLU A 64 -1.73 -6.34 2.15
N ALA A 65 -1.44 -5.47 1.17
CA ALA A 65 -0.37 -4.47 1.25
C ALA A 65 -0.75 -3.12 0.64
#